data_AF-A0A9W7HDN2-F1
#
_entry.id   AF-A0A9W7HDN2-F1
#
_cell.length_a   1.000
_cell.length_b   1.000
_cell.length_c   1.000
_cell.angle_alpha   90.00
_cell.angle_beta   90.00
_cell.angle_gamma   90.00
#
_symmetry.space_group_name_H-M   'P 1'
#
loop_
_entity.id
_entity.type
_entity.pdbx_description
1 polymer ?
#
loop_
_entity_poly.entity_id
_entity_poly.type
_entity_poly.pdbx_seq_one_letter_code
_entity_poly.pdbx_strand_id
1 'polypeptide(L)'
;MTGDMSRFMDLKPKSGGVVTFGDNSKGHIKGIGSIGNHSTILIENVLYVDGLKHNLLSISQLCDKGFNVLFDKNGCKIVDIKSNNIMLIGHRIGNIYMVHLDDIHTSHACLVAQNENDAWLWHRKLGHASISVLEKTSFP
;
A
#
# COMPACT_ATOMS: atom_id res chain seq x y z
N MET A 1 -14.18 -0.23 -4.57
CA MET A 1 -15.27 0.76 -4.65
C MET A 1 -15.21 1.67 -3.44
N THR A 2 -15.56 2.95 -3.61
CA THR A 2 -15.59 3.96 -2.54
C THR A 2 -16.83 4.84 -2.73
N GLY A 3 -17.39 5.32 -1.62
CA GLY A 3 -18.40 6.38 -1.63
C GLY A 3 -17.83 7.77 -1.34
N ASP A 4 -16.52 7.86 -1.14
CA ASP A 4 -15.80 9.11 -0.91
C ASP A 4 -15.11 9.56 -2.21
N MET A 5 -15.61 10.66 -2.77
CA MET A 5 -15.09 11.27 -4.00
C MET A 5 -13.72 11.92 -3.79
N SER A 6 -13.41 12.39 -2.57
CA SER A 6 -12.16 13.11 -2.28
C SER A 6 -10.91 12.23 -2.36
N ARG A 7 -11.09 10.90 -2.30
CA ARG A 7 -10.01 9.91 -2.38
C ARG A 7 -9.51 9.65 -3.79
N PHE A 8 -10.22 10.10 -4.82
CA PHE A 8 -9.81 9.89 -6.20
C PHE A 8 -8.75 10.90 -6.63
N MET A 9 -7.68 10.42 -7.25
CA MET A 9 -6.73 11.29 -7.96
C MET A 9 -7.30 11.73 -9.30
N ASP A 10 -7.96 10.80 -9.98
CA ASP A 10 -8.73 11.05 -11.19
C ASP A 10 -10.11 10.40 -11.05
N LEU A 11 -11.15 11.08 -11.54
CA LEU A 11 -12.49 10.53 -11.56
C LEU A 11 -13.19 10.92 -12.84
N LYS A 12 -13.59 9.91 -13.60
CA LYS A 12 -14.37 10.07 -14.83
C LYS A 12 -15.82 9.68 -14.56
N PRO A 13 -16.80 10.51 -14.97
CA PRO A 13 -18.20 10.14 -14.91
C PRO A 13 -18.45 8.83 -15.66
N LYS A 14 -19.20 7.92 -15.06
CA LYS A 14 -19.58 6.64 -15.65
C LYS A 14 -20.94 6.22 -15.12
N SER A 15 -21.87 5.94 -16.03
CA SER A 15 -23.12 5.27 -15.69
C SER A 15 -22.85 3.77 -15.58
N GLY A 16 -22.70 3.27 -14.35
CA GLY A 16 -22.27 1.89 -14.08
C GLY A 16 -23.37 0.96 -13.55
N GLY A 17 -24.60 1.45 -13.40
CA GLY A 17 -25.71 0.71 -12.78
C GLY A 17 -25.84 0.96 -11.27
N VAL A 18 -26.42 -0.01 -10.56
CA VAL A 18 -26.80 0.11 -9.15
C VAL A 18 -26.16 -1.03 -8.35
N VAL A 19 -25.66 -0.70 -7.16
CA VAL A 19 -25.14 -1.64 -6.17
C VAL A 19 -26.15 -1.76 -5.03
N THR A 20 -26.54 -2.97 -4.67
CA THR A 20 -27.37 -3.24 -3.48
C THR A 20 -26.47 -3.43 -2.27
N PHE A 21 -26.74 -2.72 -1.18
CA PHE A 21 -25.98 -2.79 0.06
C PHE A 21 -26.54 -3.88 0.99
N GLY A 22 -25.82 -4.18 2.07
CA GLY A 22 -26.21 -5.21 3.04
C GLY A 22 -27.53 -4.93 3.77
N ASP A 23 -27.98 -3.67 3.79
CA ASP A 23 -29.29 -3.25 4.33
C ASP A 23 -30.41 -3.23 3.27
N ASN A 24 -30.16 -3.80 2.08
CA ASN A 24 -31.02 -3.78 0.89
C ASN A 24 -31.26 -2.39 0.27
N SER A 25 -30.67 -1.32 0.81
CA SER A 25 -30.67 -0.04 0.12
C SER A 25 -29.76 -0.09 -1.11
N LYS A 26 -29.87 0.92 -1.98
CA LYS A 26 -29.25 0.92 -3.31
C LYS A 26 -28.41 2.17 -3.51
N GLY A 27 -27.20 2.00 -4.01
CA GLY A 27 -26.29 3.07 -4.41
C GLY A 27 -26.04 3.07 -5.91
N HIS A 28 -25.94 4.27 -6.50
CA HIS A 28 -25.67 4.41 -7.92
C HIS A 28 -24.18 4.54 -8.20
N ILE A 29 -23.68 3.79 -9.18
CA ILE A 29 -22.33 4.00 -9.69
C ILE A 29 -22.34 5.27 -10.54
N LYS A 30 -21.62 6.30 -10.07
CA LYS A 30 -21.56 7.62 -10.71
C LYS A 30 -20.25 7.87 -11.45
N GLY A 31 -19.20 7.09 -11.17
CA GLY A 31 -17.90 7.30 -11.77
C GLY A 31 -16.95 6.13 -11.64
N ILE A 32 -15.83 6.23 -12.34
CA ILE A 32 -14.69 5.32 -12.26
C ILE A 32 -13.40 6.14 -12.26
N GLY A 33 -12.42 5.71 -11.49
CA GLY A 33 -11.16 6.43 -11.38
C GLY A 33 -10.10 5.64 -10.62
N SER A 34 -9.04 6.32 -10.24
CA SER A 34 -7.92 5.71 -9.50
C SER A 34 -7.76 6.35 -8.13
N ILE A 35 -7.38 5.53 -7.15
CA ILE A 35 -7.15 5.92 -5.75
C ILE A 35 -5.73 5.51 -5.36
N GLY A 36 -5.10 6.30 -4.51
CA GLY A 36 -3.78 6.02 -3.93
C GLY A 36 -2.82 7.15 -4.20
N ASN A 37 -1.54 6.82 -4.37
CA ASN A 37 -0.49 7.77 -4.69
C ASN A 37 0.38 7.20 -5.81
N HIS A 38 0.68 8.03 -6.82
CA HIS A 38 1.53 7.67 -7.95
C HIS A 38 2.93 7.17 -7.55
N SER A 39 3.45 7.58 -6.39
CA SER A 39 4.78 7.20 -5.93
C SER A 39 4.85 5.83 -5.26
N THR A 40 3.72 5.24 -4.89
CA THR A 40 3.72 4.04 -4.06
C THR A 40 2.73 2.98 -4.56
N ILE A 41 1.42 3.24 -4.47
CA ILE A 41 0.36 2.29 -4.79
C ILE A 41 -0.75 3.01 -5.52
N LEU A 42 -1.08 2.50 -6.69
CA LEU A 42 -2.18 2.96 -7.53
C LEU A 42 -3.22 1.86 -7.68
N ILE A 43 -4.43 2.11 -7.20
CA ILE A 43 -5.57 1.22 -7.41
C ILE A 43 -6.45 1.82 -8.49
N GLU A 44 -6.33 1.29 -9.71
CA GLU A 44 -7.09 1.75 -10.87
C GLU A 44 -8.47 1.09 -10.95
N ASN A 45 -9.36 1.65 -11.77
CA ASN A 45 -10.70 1.12 -12.05
C ASN A 45 -11.59 1.02 -10.79
N VAL A 46 -11.41 1.92 -9.83
CA VAL A 46 -12.24 1.99 -8.64
C VAL A 46 -13.56 2.68 -8.98
N LEU A 47 -14.67 2.02 -8.67
CA LEU A 47 -16.01 2.58 -8.85
C LEU A 47 -16.34 3.56 -7.71
N TYR A 48 -16.81 4.75 -8.09
CA TYR A 48 -17.47 5.69 -7.19
C TYR A 48 -18.96 5.35 -7.08
N VAL A 49 -19.40 5.01 -5.87
CA VAL A 49 -20.77 4.57 -5.59
C VAL A 49 -21.40 5.51 -4.58
N ASP A 50 -22.42 6.25 -5.01
CA ASP A 50 -23.12 7.18 -4.13
C ASP A 50 -23.81 6.45 -2.98
N GLY A 51 -23.69 6.99 -1.77
CA GLY A 51 -24.23 6.39 -0.55
C GLY A 51 -23.44 5.21 0.03
N LEU A 52 -22.30 4.81 -0.58
CA LEU A 52 -21.47 3.75 -0.02
C LEU A 52 -20.69 4.25 1.22
N LYS A 53 -21.07 3.77 2.40
CA LYS A 53 -20.51 4.24 3.68
C LYS A 53 -19.12 3.73 4.00
N HIS A 54 -18.75 2.56 3.44
CA HIS A 54 -17.45 1.92 3.70
C HIS A 54 -16.80 1.47 2.40
N ASN A 55 -15.49 1.64 2.32
CA ASN A 55 -14.71 1.30 1.13
C ASN A 55 -14.44 -0.20 1.08
N LEU A 56 -14.54 -0.79 -0.10
CA LEU A 56 -14.36 -2.22 -0.30
C LEU A 56 -13.39 -2.47 -1.45
N LEU A 57 -12.43 -3.37 -1.23
CA LEU A 57 -11.57 -3.92 -2.29
C LEU A 57 -12.14 -5.24 -2.78
N SER A 58 -12.33 -5.36 -4.10
CA SER A 58 -12.83 -6.59 -4.70
C SER A 58 -11.68 -7.56 -4.90
N ILE A 59 -11.68 -8.69 -4.19
CA ILE A 59 -10.66 -9.74 -4.32
C ILE A 59 -10.62 -10.26 -5.76
N SER A 60 -11.77 -10.50 -6.38
CA SER A 60 -11.86 -10.94 -7.78
C SER A 60 -11.14 -9.99 -8.73
N GLN A 61 -11.35 -8.68 -8.61
CA GLN A 61 -10.71 -7.69 -9.47
C GLN A 61 -9.19 -7.62 -9.25
N LEU A 62 -8.72 -7.87 -8.02
CA LEU A 62 -7.29 -7.98 -7.75
C LEU A 62 -6.71 -9.22 -8.44
N CYS A 63 -7.39 -10.36 -8.37
CA CYS A 63 -7.00 -11.57 -9.06
C CYS A 63 -6.98 -11.40 -10.59
N ASP A 64 -8.02 -10.80 -11.17
CA ASP A 64 -8.10 -10.52 -12.62
C ASP A 64 -6.97 -9.61 -13.11
N LYS A 65 -6.44 -8.75 -12.23
CA LYS A 65 -5.30 -7.87 -12.51
C LYS A 65 -3.93 -8.53 -12.29
N GLY A 66 -3.90 -9.81 -11.94
CA GLY A 66 -2.65 -10.55 -11.73
C GLY A 66 -2.05 -10.35 -10.34
N PHE A 67 -2.87 -10.08 -9.32
CA PHE A 67 -2.44 -10.09 -7.92
C PHE A 67 -2.92 -11.35 -7.21
N ASN A 68 -2.05 -11.94 -6.39
CA ASN A 68 -2.42 -12.96 -5.42
C ASN A 68 -2.85 -12.30 -4.11
N VAL A 69 -3.97 -12.74 -3.54
CA VAL A 69 -4.44 -12.29 -2.23
C VAL A 69 -4.35 -13.45 -1.25
N LEU A 70 -3.45 -13.34 -0.28
CA LEU A 70 -3.18 -14.35 0.74
C LEU A 70 -3.84 -13.92 2.04
N PHE A 71 -4.58 -14.82 2.68
CA PHE A 71 -5.22 -14.58 3.98
C PHE A 71 -4.65 -15.53 5.03
N ASP A 72 -4.43 -15.02 6.23
CA ASP A 72 -4.11 -15.82 7.41
C ASP A 72 -4.92 -15.35 8.63
N LYS A 73 -4.70 -15.99 9.78
CA LYS A 73 -5.43 -15.68 11.02
C LYS A 73 -5.23 -14.23 11.51
N ASN A 74 -4.14 -13.57 11.13
CA ASN A 74 -3.71 -12.26 11.58
C ASN A 74 -4.00 -11.15 10.56
N GLY A 75 -4.12 -11.47 9.27
CA GLY A 75 -4.22 -10.45 8.23
C GLY A 75 -4.29 -11.00 6.82
N CYS A 76 -4.03 -10.12 5.85
CA CYS A 76 -3.92 -10.47 4.44
C CYS A 76 -2.75 -9.76 3.76
N LYS A 77 -2.29 -10.32 2.64
CA LYS A 77 -1.23 -9.75 1.80
C LYS A 77 -1.68 -9.77 0.35
N ILE A 78 -1.46 -8.67 -0.36
CA ILE A 78 -1.68 -8.56 -1.80
C ILE A 78 -0.31 -8.56 -2.47
N VAL A 79 -0.05 -9.57 -3.29
CA VAL A 79 1.27 -9.82 -3.91
C VAL A 79 1.12 -9.73 -5.42
N ASP A 80 1.99 -8.95 -6.07
CA ASP A 80 2.07 -8.93 -7.53
C ASP A 80 2.71 -10.24 -8.03
N ILE A 81 2.01 -10.96 -8.89
CA ILE A 81 2.48 -12.26 -9.42
C ILE A 81 3.73 -12.08 -10.28
N LYS A 82 3.88 -10.93 -10.97
CA LYS A 82 5.01 -10.70 -11.89
C LYS A 82 6.30 -10.41 -11.14
N SER A 83 6.24 -9.50 -10.16
CA SER A 83 7.42 -9.07 -9.41
C SER A 83 7.65 -9.88 -8.13
N ASN A 84 6.66 -10.67 -7.70
CA ASN A 84 6.63 -11.38 -6.43
C ASN A 84 6.80 -10.45 -5.20
N ASN A 85 6.51 -9.17 -5.37
CA ASN A 85 6.59 -8.15 -4.31
C ASN A 85 5.24 -8.00 -3.60
N ILE A 86 5.30 -7.74 -2.30
CA ILE A 86 4.12 -7.40 -1.50
C ILE A 86 3.73 -5.96 -1.83
N MET A 87 2.52 -5.77 -2.37
CA MET A 87 1.97 -4.46 -2.70
C MET A 87 1.24 -3.85 -1.50
N LEU A 88 0.42 -4.64 -0.81
CA LEU A 88 -0.37 -4.17 0.33
C LEU A 88 -0.38 -5.22 1.43
N ILE A 89 -0.40 -4.74 2.68
CA ILE A 89 -0.62 -5.55 3.86
C ILE A 89 -1.93 -5.09 4.50
N GLY A 90 -2.80 -6.05 4.80
CA GLY A 90 -3.99 -5.83 5.59
C GLY A 90 -3.89 -6.51 6.94
N HIS A 91 -4.40 -5.86 7.97
CA HIS A 91 -4.50 -6.40 9.33
C HIS A 91 -5.94 -6.86 9.60
N ARG A 92 -6.08 -7.99 10.29
CA ARG A 92 -7.39 -8.48 10.69
C ARG A 92 -7.82 -7.79 11.99
N ILE A 93 -8.96 -7.10 11.93
CA ILE A 93 -9.62 -6.47 13.08
C ILE A 93 -10.99 -7.13 13.25
N GLY A 94 -11.11 -7.98 14.27
CA GLY A 94 -12.28 -8.84 14.45
C GLY A 94 -12.48 -9.78 13.25
N ASN A 95 -13.59 -9.62 12.53
CA ASN A 95 -13.92 -10.42 11.35
C ASN A 95 -13.68 -9.70 10.01
N ILE A 96 -12.98 -8.57 10.02
CA ILE A 96 -12.72 -7.75 8.84
C ILE A 96 -11.21 -7.67 8.60
N TYR A 97 -10.80 -7.78 7.34
CA TYR A 97 -9.43 -7.50 6.91
C TYR A 97 -9.37 -6.05 6.43
N MET A 98 -8.62 -5.23 7.15
CA MET A 98 -8.51 -3.80 6.88
C MET A 98 -7.14 -3.50 6.25
N VAL A 99 -7.15 -2.74 5.17
CA VAL A 99 -5.95 -2.28 4.48
C VAL A 99 -5.88 -0.77 4.64
N HIS A 100 -4.74 -0.27 5.10
CA HIS A 100 -4.43 1.14 5.11
C HIS A 100 -3.56 1.45 3.90
N LEU A 101 -4.03 2.37 3.05
CA LEU A 101 -3.28 2.77 1.84
C LEU A 101 -2.07 3.64 2.19
N ASP A 102 -2.01 4.16 3.42
CA ASP A 102 -0.91 4.96 3.94
C ASP A 102 0.21 4.10 4.53
N ASP A 103 -0.10 2.86 4.95
CA ASP A 103 0.84 1.90 5.53
C ASP A 103 1.57 1.15 4.43
N ILE A 104 2.46 1.86 3.76
CA ILE A 104 3.30 1.27 2.73
C ILE A 104 4.63 0.97 3.38
N HIS A 105 4.82 -0.31 3.72
CA HIS A 105 6.15 -0.83 3.93
C HIS A 105 6.87 -0.80 2.59
N THR A 106 7.55 0.31 2.30
CA THR A 106 8.74 0.26 1.47
C THR A 106 9.68 -0.73 2.15
N SER A 107 9.74 -1.95 1.63
CA SER A 107 10.86 -2.87 1.86
C SER A 107 12.11 -2.36 1.14
N HIS A 108 12.40 -1.07 1.30
CA HIS A 108 13.71 -0.47 1.13
C HIS A 108 14.24 -0.08 2.51
N ALA A 109 14.02 -0.93 3.51
CA ALA A 109 15.00 -1.02 4.59
C ALA A 109 16.28 -1.58 3.96
N CYS A 110 17.10 -0.70 3.39
CA CYS A 110 18.51 -1.02 3.26
C CYS A 110 19.01 -1.19 4.69
N LEU A 111 19.28 -2.44 5.08
CA LEU A 111 19.68 -2.93 6.40
C LEU A 111 20.94 -2.27 7.01
N VAL A 112 21.44 -1.18 6.42
CA VAL A 112 22.75 -0.60 6.71
C VAL A 112 22.66 0.72 7.49
N ALA A 113 21.57 1.50 7.38
CA ALA A 113 21.62 2.93 7.75
C ALA A 113 20.94 3.33 9.08
N GLN A 114 20.34 2.41 9.85
CA GLN A 114 19.57 2.81 11.05
C GLN A 114 20.29 2.67 12.39
N ASN A 115 21.53 2.19 12.40
CA ASN A 115 22.38 2.19 13.60
C ASN A 115 23.81 2.53 13.18
N GLU A 116 24.01 3.77 12.75
CA GLU A 116 25.31 4.26 12.34
C GLU A 116 26.08 4.78 13.56
N ASN A 117 27.19 4.12 13.86
CA ASN A 117 28.29 4.75 14.59
C ASN A 117 29.18 5.40 13.52
N ASP A 118 29.46 6.70 13.63
CA ASP A 118 30.14 7.50 12.58
C ASP A 118 31.44 6.87 12.09
N ALA A 119 32.19 6.21 12.99
CA ALA A 119 33.43 5.52 12.67
C ALA A 119 33.25 4.39 11.63
N TRP A 120 32.14 3.65 11.69
CA TRP A 120 31.83 2.57 10.75
C TRP A 120 31.43 3.10 9.37
N LEU A 121 30.78 4.25 9.33
CA LEU A 121 30.44 4.94 8.08
C LEU A 121 31.72 5.40 7.36
N TRP A 122 32.64 6.02 8.09
CA TRP A 122 33.93 6.47 7.55
C TRP A 122 34.85 5.32 7.14
N HIS A 123 34.84 4.20 7.87
CA HIS A 123 35.61 3.01 7.53
C HIS A 123 35.27 2.50 6.13
N ARG A 124 33.98 2.45 5.80
CA ARG A 124 33.50 2.02 4.48
C ARG A 124 33.81 3.02 3.37
N LYS A 125 33.76 4.33 3.64
CA LYS A 125 34.12 5.37 2.65
C LYS A 125 35.61 5.37 2.31
N LEU A 126 36.46 5.12 3.31
CA LEU A 126 37.92 5.16 3.15
C LEU A 126 38.53 3.79 2.82
N GLY A 127 37.73 2.72 2.90
CA GLY A 127 38.02 1.37 2.42
C GLY A 127 39.07 0.61 3.24
N HIS A 128 40.27 1.17 3.36
CA HIS A 128 41.44 0.51 3.97
C HIS A 128 41.86 1.11 5.32
N ALA A 129 41.17 2.13 5.81
CA ALA A 129 41.45 2.74 7.12
C ALA A 129 40.92 1.86 8.25
N SER A 130 41.73 1.50 9.25
CA SER A 130 41.27 0.63 10.35
C SER A 130 40.27 1.34 11.26
N ILE A 131 39.23 0.62 11.70
CA ILE A 131 38.16 1.16 12.56
C ILE A 131 38.69 1.83 13.84
N SER A 132 39.76 1.28 14.42
CA SER A 132 40.42 1.77 15.64
C SER A 132 41.16 3.11 15.47
N VAL A 133 41.44 3.54 14.24
CA VAL A 133 41.97 4.87 13.93
C VAL A 133 40.82 5.88 13.82
N LEU A 134 39.69 5.46 13.25
CA LEU A 134 38.54 6.33 13.02
C LEU A 134 37.77 6.66 14.31
N GLU A 135 37.77 5.76 15.29
CA GLU A 135 37.20 6.02 16.61
C GLU A 135 38.00 7.03 17.45
N LYS A 136 39.28 7.26 17.12
CA LYS A 136 40.16 8.18 17.84
C LYS A 136 40.21 9.58 17.22
N THR A 137 39.70 9.73 16.01
CA THR A 137 39.63 11.01 15.30
C THR A 137 38.21 11.54 15.41
N SER A 138 38.02 12.57 16.23
CA SER A 138 36.77 13.34 16.23
C SER A 138 36.66 14.10 14.91
N PHE A 139 35.86 13.58 13.99
CA PHE A 139 35.48 14.30 12.77
C PHE A 139 34.47 15.40 13.14
N PRO A 140 34.62 16.63 12.61
CA PRO A 140 33.72 17.75 12.92
C PRO A 140 32.31 17.58 12.35
#